data_AF-A0A3D1PNQ1-F1
#
_entry.id   AF-A0A3D1PNQ1-F1
#
_cell.length_a   1.000
_cell.length_b   1.000
_cell.length_c   1.000
_cell.angle_alpha   90.00
_cell.angle_beta   90.00
_cell.angle_gamma   90.00
#
_symmetry.space_group_name_H-M   'P 1'
#
loop_
_entity.id
_entity.type
_entity.pdbx_description
1 polymer ?
#
loop_
_entity_poly.entity_id
_entity_poly.type
_entity_poly.pdbx_seq_one_letter_code
_entity_poly.pdbx_strand_id
1 'polypeptide(L)'
;MDRKIKNIIKIGILVLVYIIIISLNNISLCATSKKNNIESEAEKYAEGIDLNNITKEDILNAYEEFSQEYTNEELADVIDEYKEEIKQQGISEETINAGKEILRTTDKESVKEIIKNDIDFDKIQEKINRGATINQAVRESIQETSTDKKIELGIKVLLANKIVRISLIICVIIFVYEIIVRWIIYKKAGRHGWAAIVPIYRQITMYKVSGLSPWLILLILIPIIGAFIIAIIEIIQKFKLSKKFGKGVLFGFGLLFLQPIFESIIAFSKKIKYKG
;
A
#
# COMPACT_ATOMS: atom_id res chain seq x y z
N MET A 1 -33.54 -3.31 -37.01
CA MET A 1 -32.39 -4.25 -37.14
C MET A 1 -32.70 -5.46 -36.27
N ASP A 2 -32.84 -6.61 -36.93
CA ASP A 2 -33.53 -7.82 -36.44
C ASP A 2 -32.78 -8.51 -35.27
N ARG A 3 -33.50 -9.17 -34.36
CA ARG A 3 -32.96 -9.92 -33.20
C ARG A 3 -31.95 -10.99 -33.64
N LYS A 4 -32.07 -11.47 -34.89
CA LYS A 4 -31.09 -12.33 -35.57
C LYS A 4 -29.75 -11.65 -35.89
N ILE A 5 -29.72 -10.36 -36.20
CA ILE A 5 -28.47 -9.62 -36.50
C ILE A 5 -27.66 -9.35 -35.22
N LYS A 6 -28.31 -9.13 -34.06
CA LYS A 6 -27.64 -9.08 -32.74
C LYS A 6 -27.04 -10.45 -32.34
N ASN A 7 -27.70 -11.54 -32.70
CA ASN A 7 -27.18 -12.90 -32.49
C ASN A 7 -26.05 -13.26 -33.45
N ILE A 8 -26.05 -12.74 -34.68
CA ILE A 8 -24.94 -12.87 -35.64
C ILE A 8 -23.68 -12.13 -35.13
N ILE A 9 -23.83 -11.02 -34.39
CA ILE A 9 -22.69 -10.32 -33.74
C ILE A 9 -22.19 -11.06 -32.49
N LYS A 10 -23.08 -11.64 -31.64
CA LYS A 10 -22.67 -12.52 -30.51
C LYS A 10 -21.97 -13.80 -30.99
N ILE A 11 -22.42 -14.39 -32.10
CA ILE A 11 -21.73 -15.51 -32.77
C ILE A 11 -20.39 -15.03 -33.36
N GLY A 12 -20.31 -13.79 -33.86
CA GLY A 12 -19.04 -13.19 -34.27
C GLY A 12 -17.99 -13.07 -33.15
N ILE A 13 -18.42 -12.76 -31.90
CA ILE A 13 -17.55 -12.73 -30.71
C ILE A 13 -17.17 -14.15 -30.27
N LEU A 14 -18.11 -15.10 -30.27
CA LEU A 14 -17.84 -16.52 -30.00
C LEU A 14 -16.90 -17.17 -31.03
N VAL A 15 -16.97 -16.73 -32.29
CA VAL A 15 -16.06 -17.16 -33.36
C VAL A 15 -14.70 -16.46 -33.27
N LEU A 16 -14.61 -15.27 -32.68
CA LEU A 16 -13.34 -14.62 -32.31
C LEU A 16 -12.67 -15.31 -31.11
N VAL A 17 -13.45 -15.73 -30.11
CA VAL A 17 -13.00 -16.65 -29.04
C VAL A 17 -12.59 -18.02 -29.62
N TYR A 18 -13.23 -18.47 -30.70
CA TYR A 18 -12.79 -19.67 -31.43
C TYR A 18 -11.49 -19.46 -32.24
N ILE A 19 -11.10 -18.22 -32.57
CA ILE A 19 -9.78 -17.90 -33.14
C ILE A 19 -8.69 -17.89 -32.05
N ILE A 20 -9.04 -17.58 -30.79
CA ILE A 20 -8.22 -17.81 -29.57
C ILE A 20 -7.91 -19.31 -29.40
N ILE A 21 -8.79 -20.19 -29.89
CA ILE A 21 -8.59 -21.66 -29.86
C ILE A 21 -7.59 -22.16 -30.94
N ILE A 22 -7.35 -21.42 -32.04
CA ILE A 22 -6.48 -21.86 -33.16
C ILE A 22 -5.03 -21.32 -33.08
N SER A 23 -4.80 -20.20 -32.38
CA SER A 23 -3.47 -19.60 -32.14
C SER A 23 -3.24 -19.60 -30.61
N LEU A 24 -2.39 -20.38 -29.96
CA LEU A 24 -0.97 -20.57 -30.25
C LEU A 24 -0.46 -21.84 -29.54
N ASN A 25 -0.55 -22.92 -30.28
CA ASN A 25 -0.20 -24.29 -30.00
C ASN A 25 1.33 -24.54 -29.86
N ASN A 26 2.17 -23.62 -29.35
CA ASN A 26 3.64 -23.76 -29.52
C ASN A 26 4.63 -23.30 -28.42
N ILE A 27 4.25 -22.95 -27.18
CA ILE A 27 5.26 -22.75 -26.08
C ILE A 27 4.71 -23.10 -24.65
N SER A 28 3.55 -23.74 -24.45
CA SER A 28 3.27 -25.19 -24.42
C SER A 28 3.89 -26.01 -23.26
N LEU A 29 3.22 -26.03 -22.08
CA LEU A 29 2.77 -27.25 -21.36
C LEU A 29 2.47 -27.04 -19.85
N CYS A 30 3.22 -26.21 -19.11
CA CYS A 30 3.05 -26.11 -17.63
C CYS A 30 2.05 -25.03 -17.19
N ALA A 31 2.12 -23.82 -17.77
CA ALA A 31 1.15 -22.74 -17.51
C ALA A 31 -0.27 -23.07 -18.03
N THR A 32 -0.33 -23.93 -19.05
CA THR A 32 -1.57 -24.35 -19.73
C THR A 32 -2.45 -25.26 -18.87
N SER A 33 -1.88 -26.12 -18.00
CA SER A 33 -2.68 -26.99 -17.12
C SER A 33 -3.43 -26.22 -16.04
N LYS A 34 -2.83 -25.18 -15.47
CA LYS A 34 -3.40 -24.43 -14.35
C LYS A 34 -4.51 -23.47 -14.81
N LYS A 35 -4.37 -22.93 -16.03
CA LYS A 35 -5.34 -22.06 -16.70
C LYS A 35 -6.63 -22.76 -17.13
N ASN A 36 -6.52 -23.94 -17.77
CA ASN A 36 -7.70 -24.71 -18.19
C ASN A 36 -8.60 -25.14 -17.01
N ASN A 37 -7.99 -25.34 -15.83
CA ASN A 37 -8.74 -25.60 -14.61
C ASN A 37 -9.53 -24.36 -14.13
N ILE A 38 -8.97 -23.14 -14.22
CA ILE A 38 -9.67 -21.89 -13.85
C ILE A 38 -10.89 -21.71 -14.74
N GLU A 39 -10.71 -21.89 -16.06
CA GLU A 39 -11.79 -21.74 -17.04
C GLU A 39 -12.89 -22.79 -16.84
N SER A 40 -12.53 -24.06 -16.64
CA SER A 40 -13.50 -25.13 -16.37
C SER A 40 -14.26 -24.93 -15.05
N GLU A 41 -13.60 -24.42 -14.02
CA GLU A 41 -14.21 -24.15 -12.71
C GLU A 41 -15.10 -22.91 -12.78
N ALA A 42 -14.70 -21.89 -13.56
CA ALA A 42 -15.53 -20.73 -13.88
C ALA A 42 -16.79 -21.10 -14.66
N GLU A 43 -16.68 -21.97 -15.66
CA GLU A 43 -17.82 -22.43 -16.47
C GLU A 43 -18.80 -23.25 -15.62
N LYS A 44 -18.28 -24.18 -14.82
CA LYS A 44 -19.08 -24.99 -13.89
C LYS A 44 -19.83 -24.12 -12.88
N TYR A 45 -19.21 -23.03 -12.42
CA TYR A 45 -19.83 -22.09 -11.50
C TYR A 45 -20.86 -21.19 -12.21
N ALA A 46 -20.56 -20.74 -13.42
CA ALA A 46 -21.43 -19.87 -14.22
C ALA A 46 -22.74 -20.56 -14.66
N GLU A 47 -22.77 -21.89 -14.81
CA GLU A 47 -23.98 -22.64 -15.16
C GLU A 47 -25.11 -22.51 -14.12
N GLY A 48 -24.78 -22.19 -12.86
CA GLY A 48 -25.75 -22.03 -11.77
C GLY A 48 -26.26 -20.60 -11.54
N ILE A 49 -25.73 -19.60 -12.26
CA ILE A 49 -25.96 -18.18 -11.96
C ILE A 49 -26.86 -17.52 -13.02
N ASP A 50 -27.84 -16.74 -12.57
CA ASP A 50 -28.57 -15.85 -13.48
C ASP A 50 -27.67 -14.67 -13.87
N LEU A 51 -27.07 -14.77 -15.05
CA LEU A 51 -26.17 -13.76 -15.63
C LEU A 51 -26.83 -12.38 -15.84
N ASN A 52 -28.16 -12.28 -15.74
CA ASN A 52 -28.87 -11.00 -15.82
C ASN A 52 -29.07 -10.34 -14.45
N ASN A 53 -28.82 -11.06 -13.36
CA ASN A 53 -29.02 -10.60 -11.98
C ASN A 53 -27.98 -11.22 -11.03
N ILE A 54 -26.71 -10.88 -11.25
CA ILE A 54 -25.59 -11.35 -10.43
C ILE A 54 -25.72 -10.74 -9.02
N THR A 55 -25.77 -11.60 -8.01
CA THR A 55 -25.83 -11.18 -6.60
C THR A 55 -24.43 -11.00 -6.01
N LYS A 56 -24.38 -10.32 -4.87
CA LYS A 56 -23.15 -10.17 -4.09
C LYS A 56 -22.60 -11.52 -3.63
N GLU A 57 -23.48 -12.42 -3.25
CA GLU A 57 -23.14 -13.79 -2.86
C GLU A 57 -22.52 -14.55 -4.03
N ASP A 58 -23.02 -14.37 -5.25
CA ASP A 58 -22.46 -15.02 -6.45
C ASP A 58 -21.01 -14.60 -6.72
N ILE A 59 -20.70 -13.31 -6.53
CA ILE A 59 -19.34 -12.76 -6.71
C ILE A 59 -18.40 -13.22 -5.58
N LEU A 60 -18.90 -13.24 -4.34
CA LEU A 60 -18.12 -13.64 -3.18
C LEU A 60 -17.76 -15.13 -3.27
N ASN A 61 -18.72 -15.98 -3.61
CA ASN A 61 -18.51 -17.41 -3.76
C ASN A 61 -17.57 -17.72 -4.93
N ALA A 62 -17.71 -17.04 -6.08
CA ALA A 62 -16.76 -17.15 -7.19
C ALA A 62 -15.33 -16.84 -6.71
N TYR A 63 -15.15 -15.70 -6.03
CA TYR A 63 -13.86 -15.31 -5.52
C TYR A 63 -13.32 -16.33 -4.51
N GLU A 64 -14.15 -16.82 -3.59
CA GLU A 64 -13.74 -17.81 -2.59
C GLU A 64 -13.28 -19.12 -3.23
N GLU A 65 -14.02 -19.64 -4.22
CA GLU A 65 -13.66 -20.86 -4.97
C GLU A 65 -12.33 -20.68 -5.70
N PHE A 66 -12.18 -19.62 -6.51
CA PHE A 66 -10.91 -19.35 -7.19
C PHE A 66 -9.78 -19.07 -6.20
N SER A 67 -10.04 -18.42 -5.09
CA SER A 67 -9.01 -18.13 -4.09
C SER A 67 -8.56 -19.39 -3.32
N GLN A 68 -9.26 -20.52 -3.41
CA GLN A 68 -8.78 -21.77 -2.83
C GLN A 68 -7.65 -22.38 -3.67
N GLU A 69 -7.80 -22.36 -4.99
CA GLU A 69 -6.86 -23.00 -5.92
C GLU A 69 -5.80 -22.04 -6.48
N TYR A 70 -6.12 -20.74 -6.55
CA TYR A 70 -5.32 -19.72 -7.23
C TYR A 70 -4.86 -18.61 -6.30
N THR A 71 -3.73 -18.01 -6.63
CA THR A 71 -3.22 -16.80 -5.96
C THR A 71 -3.84 -15.55 -6.58
N ASN A 72 -3.91 -14.45 -5.82
CA ASN A 72 -4.41 -13.19 -6.37
C ASN A 72 -3.53 -12.64 -7.51
N GLU A 73 -2.26 -13.03 -7.56
CA GLU A 73 -1.36 -12.70 -8.67
C GLU A 73 -1.77 -13.43 -9.95
N GLU A 74 -2.05 -14.73 -9.86
CA GLU A 74 -2.56 -15.53 -10.98
C GLU A 74 -3.92 -15.01 -11.47
N LEU A 75 -4.82 -14.62 -10.57
CA LEU A 75 -6.10 -14.01 -10.94
C LEU A 75 -5.93 -12.64 -11.61
N ALA A 76 -4.95 -11.84 -11.19
CA ALA A 76 -4.65 -10.57 -11.81
C ALA A 76 -4.03 -10.73 -13.22
N ASP A 77 -3.24 -11.78 -13.44
CA ASP A 77 -2.68 -12.11 -14.74
C ASP A 77 -3.78 -12.55 -15.72
N VAL A 78 -4.75 -13.34 -15.26
CA VAL A 78 -5.96 -13.67 -16.04
C VAL A 78 -6.72 -12.41 -16.44
N ILE A 79 -6.94 -11.46 -15.51
CA ILE A 79 -7.60 -10.19 -15.82
C ILE A 79 -6.84 -9.37 -16.86
N ASP A 80 -5.50 -9.43 -16.86
CA ASP A 80 -4.68 -8.74 -17.87
C ASP A 80 -4.83 -9.37 -19.26
N GLU A 81 -4.97 -10.69 -19.31
CA GLU A 81 -5.17 -11.44 -20.54
C GLU A 81 -6.53 -11.14 -21.18
N TYR A 82 -7.62 -11.06 -20.39
CA TYR A 82 -8.97 -10.74 -20.86
C TYR A 82 -9.30 -9.24 -20.92
N LYS A 83 -8.30 -8.38 -20.71
CA LYS A 83 -8.47 -6.93 -20.60
C LYS A 83 -9.27 -6.30 -21.73
N GLU A 84 -9.04 -6.71 -22.98
CA GLU A 84 -9.74 -6.15 -24.14
C GLU A 84 -11.20 -6.57 -24.23
N GLU A 85 -11.55 -7.77 -23.75
CA GLU A 85 -12.95 -8.23 -23.67
C GLU A 85 -13.70 -7.49 -22.55
N ILE A 86 -13.05 -7.30 -21.40
CA ILE A 86 -13.57 -6.54 -20.26
C ILE A 86 -13.83 -5.08 -20.68
N LYS A 87 -12.97 -4.49 -21.52
CA LYS A 87 -13.16 -3.15 -22.10
C LYS A 87 -14.41 -3.08 -22.98
N GLN A 88 -14.69 -4.11 -23.77
CA GLN A 88 -15.88 -4.15 -24.62
C GLN A 88 -17.19 -4.19 -23.82
N GLN A 89 -17.14 -4.64 -22.57
CA GLN A 89 -18.28 -4.62 -21.64
C GLN A 89 -18.49 -3.26 -20.96
N GLY A 90 -17.70 -2.24 -21.33
CA GLY A 90 -17.86 -0.87 -20.84
C GLY A 90 -17.14 -0.60 -19.52
N ILE A 91 -16.13 -1.41 -19.17
CA ILE A 91 -15.20 -1.15 -18.05
C ILE A 91 -13.95 -0.44 -18.59
N SER A 92 -13.49 0.62 -17.92
CA SER A 92 -12.33 1.38 -18.42
C SER A 92 -11.02 0.65 -18.13
N GLU A 93 -10.04 0.86 -18.99
CA GLU A 93 -8.69 0.30 -18.81
C GLU A 93 -8.06 0.72 -17.48
N GLU A 94 -8.29 1.96 -17.02
CA GLU A 94 -7.79 2.39 -15.71
C GLU A 94 -8.44 1.59 -14.57
N THR A 95 -9.73 1.29 -14.69
CA THR A 95 -10.48 0.50 -13.70
C THR A 95 -9.97 -0.95 -13.65
N ILE A 96 -9.68 -1.54 -14.81
CA ILE A 96 -9.10 -2.88 -14.91
C ILE A 96 -7.71 -2.92 -14.27
N ASN A 97 -6.85 -1.95 -14.62
CA ASN A 97 -5.51 -1.86 -14.05
C ASN A 97 -5.52 -1.65 -12.54
N ALA A 98 -6.44 -0.81 -12.03
CA ALA A 98 -6.63 -0.62 -10.59
C ALA A 98 -7.08 -1.92 -9.91
N GLY A 99 -8.04 -2.64 -10.50
CA GLY A 99 -8.51 -3.94 -9.98
C GLY A 99 -7.40 -4.99 -9.90
N LYS A 100 -6.58 -5.12 -10.96
CA LYS A 100 -5.40 -6.01 -10.98
C LYS A 100 -4.40 -5.65 -9.88
N GLU A 101 -4.09 -4.37 -9.73
CA GLU A 101 -3.12 -3.92 -8.73
C GLU A 101 -3.64 -4.19 -7.31
N ILE A 102 -4.93 -3.98 -7.06
CA ILE A 102 -5.57 -4.35 -5.78
C ILE A 102 -5.41 -5.85 -5.53
N LEU A 103 -5.70 -6.70 -6.50
CA LEU A 103 -5.55 -8.15 -6.35
C LEU A 103 -4.08 -8.53 -6.06
N ARG A 104 -3.12 -8.07 -6.86
CA ARG A 104 -1.70 -8.40 -6.66
C ARG A 104 -1.16 -7.95 -5.31
N THR A 105 -1.64 -6.81 -4.83
CA THR A 105 -1.11 -6.21 -3.60
C THR A 105 -1.87 -6.61 -2.34
N THR A 106 -3.05 -7.20 -2.46
CA THR A 106 -3.93 -7.50 -1.33
C THR A 106 -4.00 -9.00 -1.06
N ASP A 107 -4.07 -9.40 0.22
CA ASP A 107 -4.27 -10.82 0.59
C ASP A 107 -5.73 -11.27 0.40
N LYS A 108 -5.93 -12.59 0.35
CA LYS A 108 -7.22 -13.22 0.03
C LYS A 108 -8.35 -12.79 0.97
N GLU A 109 -8.10 -12.80 2.28
CA GLU A 109 -9.08 -12.40 3.29
C GLU A 109 -9.45 -10.93 3.15
N SER A 110 -8.47 -10.06 2.91
CA SER A 110 -8.73 -8.63 2.72
C SER A 110 -9.55 -8.36 1.45
N VAL A 111 -9.31 -9.07 0.34
CA VAL A 111 -10.16 -8.97 -0.86
C VAL A 111 -11.59 -9.45 -0.56
N LYS A 112 -11.73 -10.57 0.15
CA LYS A 112 -13.03 -11.11 0.59
C LYS A 112 -13.80 -10.11 1.45
N GLU A 113 -13.14 -9.45 2.40
CA GLU A 113 -13.77 -8.41 3.23
C GLU A 113 -14.19 -7.18 2.42
N ILE A 114 -13.39 -6.75 1.44
CA ILE A 114 -13.72 -5.62 0.56
C ILE A 114 -14.97 -5.95 -0.27
N ILE A 115 -15.02 -7.13 -0.88
CA ILE A 115 -16.21 -7.59 -1.64
C ILE A 115 -17.42 -7.67 -0.71
N LYS A 116 -17.25 -8.22 0.50
CA LYS A 116 -18.35 -8.48 1.42
C LYS A 116 -18.91 -7.26 2.14
N ASN A 117 -18.10 -6.31 2.58
CA ASN A 117 -18.57 -5.27 3.51
C ASN A 117 -18.59 -3.88 2.90
N ASP A 118 -17.74 -3.68 1.90
CA ASP A 118 -17.32 -2.36 1.49
C ASP A 118 -17.93 -1.96 0.13
N ILE A 119 -18.23 -2.93 -0.75
CA ILE A 119 -18.91 -2.71 -2.03
C ILE A 119 -20.43 -2.88 -1.90
N ASP A 120 -21.17 -1.88 -2.39
CA ASP A 120 -22.65 -1.84 -2.43
C ASP A 120 -23.16 -2.36 -3.78
N PHE A 121 -23.11 -3.68 -3.95
CA PHE A 121 -23.46 -4.36 -5.21
C PHE A 121 -24.92 -4.16 -5.61
N ASP A 122 -25.84 -4.08 -4.66
CA ASP A 122 -27.27 -3.88 -4.92
C ASP A 122 -27.51 -2.55 -5.65
N LYS A 123 -26.86 -1.47 -5.19
CA LYS A 123 -26.92 -0.16 -5.87
C LYS A 123 -26.29 -0.19 -7.26
N ILE A 124 -25.20 -0.93 -7.43
CA ILE A 124 -24.54 -1.06 -8.74
C ILE A 124 -25.46 -1.80 -9.71
N GLN A 125 -26.05 -2.92 -9.30
CA GLN A 125 -26.97 -3.72 -10.12
C GLN A 125 -28.23 -2.94 -10.47
N GLU A 126 -28.81 -2.20 -9.51
CA GLU A 126 -29.97 -1.32 -9.75
C GLU A 126 -29.68 -0.30 -10.85
N LYS A 127 -28.50 0.32 -10.85
CA LYS A 127 -28.10 1.32 -11.85
C LYS A 127 -27.86 0.70 -13.22
N ILE A 128 -27.27 -0.50 -13.28
CA ILE A 128 -27.09 -1.25 -14.53
C ILE A 128 -28.45 -1.63 -15.12
N ASN A 129 -29.41 -2.08 -14.30
CA ASN A 129 -30.77 -2.40 -14.72
C ASN A 129 -31.53 -1.18 -15.27
N ARG A 130 -31.16 0.04 -14.81
CA ARG A 130 -31.67 1.32 -15.32
C ARG A 130 -30.97 1.80 -16.60
N GLY A 131 -30.02 1.02 -17.14
CA GLY A 131 -29.31 1.29 -18.39
C GLY A 131 -27.98 2.03 -18.25
N ALA A 132 -27.45 2.20 -17.03
CA ALA A 132 -26.12 2.77 -16.82
C ALA A 132 -25.03 1.79 -17.26
N THR A 133 -23.89 2.32 -17.73
CA THR A 133 -22.68 1.51 -17.95
C THR A 133 -22.07 1.07 -16.61
N ILE A 134 -21.29 -0.02 -16.59
CA ILE A 134 -20.64 -0.53 -15.37
C ILE A 134 -19.77 0.55 -14.72
N ASN A 135 -18.96 1.26 -15.50
CA ASN A 135 -18.15 2.37 -15.01
C ASN A 135 -18.99 3.47 -14.36
N GLN A 136 -20.13 3.83 -14.95
CA GLN A 136 -21.00 4.86 -14.43
C GLN A 136 -21.69 4.41 -13.14
N ALA A 137 -22.23 3.18 -13.12
CA ALA A 137 -22.88 2.59 -11.96
C ALA A 137 -21.95 2.54 -10.74
N VAL A 138 -20.69 2.11 -10.94
CA VAL A 138 -19.66 2.08 -9.90
C VAL A 138 -19.25 3.49 -9.46
N ARG A 139 -19.06 4.43 -10.38
CA ARG A 139 -18.69 5.81 -10.02
C ARG A 139 -19.77 6.49 -9.20
N GLU A 140 -21.02 6.37 -9.61
CA GLU A 140 -22.12 7.02 -8.91
C GLU A 140 -22.40 6.36 -7.55
N SER A 141 -22.28 5.03 -7.41
CA SER A 141 -22.44 4.36 -6.11
C SER A 141 -21.36 4.78 -5.11
N ILE A 142 -20.12 4.95 -5.58
CA ILE A 142 -19.04 5.53 -4.78
C ILE A 142 -19.38 6.98 -4.43
N GLN A 143 -19.82 7.80 -5.38
CA GLN A 143 -20.15 9.21 -5.12
C GLN A 143 -21.29 9.38 -4.11
N GLU A 144 -22.30 8.52 -4.14
CA GLU A 144 -23.44 8.51 -3.21
C GLU A 144 -23.09 7.98 -1.80
N THR A 145 -21.93 7.34 -1.65
CA THR A 145 -21.46 6.85 -0.35
C THR A 145 -21.01 8.02 0.56
N SER A 146 -21.28 7.91 1.85
CA SER A 146 -20.92 8.95 2.84
C SER A 146 -19.40 9.19 2.89
N THR A 147 -19.00 10.41 3.24
CA THR A 147 -17.58 10.78 3.35
C THR A 147 -16.84 9.88 4.34
N ASP A 148 -17.47 9.54 5.47
CA ASP A 148 -16.87 8.67 6.49
C ASP A 148 -16.60 7.26 5.94
N LYS A 149 -17.56 6.69 5.21
CA LYS A 149 -17.44 5.35 4.60
C LYS A 149 -16.42 5.34 3.46
N LYS A 150 -16.28 6.44 2.71
CA LYS A 150 -15.21 6.61 1.71
C LYS A 150 -13.82 6.64 2.34
N ILE A 151 -13.66 7.34 3.48
CA ILE A 151 -12.39 7.38 4.22
C ILE A 151 -12.07 6.00 4.79
N GLU A 152 -13.06 5.31 5.36
CA GLU A 152 -12.89 3.95 5.89
C GLU A 152 -12.45 2.97 4.79
N LEU A 153 -13.12 2.98 3.64
CA LEU A 153 -12.76 2.19 2.46
C LEU A 153 -11.32 2.48 2.02
N GLY A 154 -10.99 3.76 1.88
CA GLY A 154 -9.66 4.20 1.45
C GLY A 154 -8.57 3.71 2.41
N ILE A 155 -8.80 3.84 3.73
CA ILE A 155 -7.85 3.36 4.75
C ILE A 155 -7.73 1.83 4.70
N LYS A 156 -8.83 1.08 4.61
CA LYS A 156 -8.81 -0.38 4.53
C LYS A 156 -8.04 -0.86 3.30
N VAL A 157 -8.33 -0.34 2.12
CA VAL A 157 -7.63 -0.70 0.86
C VAL A 157 -6.14 -0.36 0.95
N LEU A 158 -5.79 0.82 1.49
CA LEU A 158 -4.38 1.20 1.69
C LEU A 158 -3.66 0.25 2.66
N LEU A 159 -4.32 -0.13 3.75
CA LEU A 159 -3.77 -1.08 4.72
C LEU A 159 -3.80 -2.52 4.23
N ALA A 160 -4.66 -2.88 3.28
CA ALA A 160 -4.75 -4.20 2.68
C ALA A 160 -3.53 -4.50 1.78
N ASN A 161 -2.90 -3.45 1.27
CA ASN A 161 -1.71 -3.57 0.44
C ASN A 161 -0.49 -4.07 1.25
N LYS A 162 0.04 -5.23 0.84
CA LYS A 162 1.22 -5.89 1.42
C LYS A 162 2.45 -4.98 1.42
N ILE A 163 2.68 -4.18 0.37
CA ILE A 163 3.81 -3.25 0.31
C ILE A 163 3.70 -2.18 1.40
N VAL A 164 2.49 -1.67 1.63
CA VAL A 164 2.20 -0.64 2.64
C VAL A 164 2.36 -1.24 4.03
N ARG A 165 1.81 -2.43 4.30
CA ARG A 165 1.98 -3.15 5.58
C ARG A 165 3.47 -3.37 5.91
N ILE A 166 4.25 -3.90 4.96
CA ILE A 166 5.69 -4.14 5.15
C ILE A 166 6.42 -2.82 5.42
N SER A 167 6.14 -1.78 4.63
CA SER A 167 6.76 -0.46 4.80
C SER A 167 6.46 0.14 6.18
N LEU A 168 5.21 0.04 6.65
CA LEU A 168 4.82 0.49 7.99
C LEU A 168 5.56 -0.26 9.10
N ILE A 169 5.69 -1.58 8.99
CA ILE A 169 6.44 -2.39 9.96
C ILE A 169 7.91 -1.96 10.01
N ILE A 170 8.54 -1.77 8.84
CA ILE A 170 9.93 -1.30 8.75
C ILE A 170 10.07 0.08 9.39
N CYS A 171 9.15 1.01 9.12
CA CYS A 171 9.14 2.34 9.75
C CYS A 171 9.05 2.25 11.28
N VAL A 172 8.19 1.38 11.82
CA VAL A 172 8.07 1.15 13.26
C VAL A 172 9.35 0.58 13.86
N ILE A 173 9.98 -0.40 13.19
CA ILE A 173 11.25 -0.99 13.64
C ILE A 173 12.35 0.08 13.69
N ILE A 174 12.50 0.89 12.64
CA ILE A 174 13.47 1.98 12.59
C ILE A 174 13.19 3.00 13.69
N PHE A 175 11.92 3.37 13.91
CA PHE A 175 11.52 4.30 14.95
C PHE A 175 11.90 3.80 16.35
N VAL A 176 11.61 2.54 16.67
CA VAL A 176 11.98 1.91 17.95
C VAL A 176 13.51 1.83 18.10
N TYR A 177 14.22 1.49 17.01
CA TYR A 177 15.67 1.45 17.00
C TYR A 177 16.30 2.81 17.33
N GLU A 178 15.84 3.90 16.71
CA GLU A 178 16.32 5.25 17.00
C GLU A 178 16.10 5.65 18.46
N ILE A 179 14.95 5.27 19.05
CA ILE A 179 14.67 5.51 20.48
C ILE A 179 15.71 4.80 21.35
N ILE A 180 16.02 3.53 21.07
CA ILE A 180 17.01 2.76 21.84
C ILE A 180 18.41 3.39 21.74
N VAL A 181 18.84 3.75 20.53
CA VAL A 181 20.14 4.41 20.29
C VAL A 181 20.24 5.70 21.09
N ARG A 182 19.23 6.58 20.99
CA ARG A 182 19.20 7.86 21.71
C ARG A 182 19.11 7.68 23.22
N TRP A 183 18.34 6.69 23.70
CA TRP A 183 18.26 6.35 25.11
C TRP A 183 19.65 6.02 25.68
N ILE A 184 20.44 5.24 24.97
CA ILE A 184 21.81 4.87 25.39
C ILE A 184 22.73 6.10 25.38
N ILE A 185 22.66 6.96 24.35
CA ILE A 185 23.42 8.21 24.29
C ILE A 185 23.09 9.11 25.49
N TYR A 186 21.82 9.26 25.84
CA TYR A 186 21.39 10.07 26.99
C TYR A 186 21.90 9.49 28.30
N LYS A 187 21.81 8.17 28.50
CA LYS A 187 22.41 7.52 29.68
C LYS A 187 23.91 7.75 29.76
N LYS A 188 24.65 7.66 28.65
CA LYS A 188 26.09 7.96 28.61
C LYS A 188 26.42 9.40 28.99
N ALA A 189 25.51 10.33 28.71
CA ALA A 189 25.63 11.73 29.06
C ALA A 189 25.06 12.09 30.45
N GLY A 190 24.72 11.09 31.28
CA GLY A 190 24.15 11.29 32.61
C GLY A 190 22.74 11.89 32.61
N ARG A 191 21.98 11.67 31.53
CA ARG A 191 20.58 12.11 31.38
C ARG A 191 19.63 10.90 31.39
N HIS A 192 18.36 11.16 31.66
CA HIS A 192 17.33 10.12 31.66
C HIS A 192 17.09 9.59 30.24
N GLY A 193 17.18 8.27 30.07
CA GLY A 193 16.99 7.62 28.76
C GLY A 193 15.58 7.75 28.19
N TRP A 194 14.55 7.77 29.07
CA TRP A 194 13.14 7.92 28.66
C TRP A 194 12.88 9.22 27.90
N ALA A 195 13.77 10.21 28.04
CA ALA A 195 13.73 11.43 27.25
C ALA A 195 13.71 11.16 25.74
N ALA A 196 14.23 10.02 25.28
CA ALA A 196 14.24 9.63 23.88
C ALA A 196 12.85 9.31 23.29
N ILE A 197 11.85 9.02 24.13
CA ILE A 197 10.51 8.63 23.67
C ILE A 197 9.69 9.87 23.29
N VAL A 198 9.76 10.94 24.10
CA VAL A 198 8.92 12.13 23.93
C VAL A 198 9.57 13.10 22.95
N PRO A 199 9.00 13.41 21.77
CA PRO A 199 9.70 14.12 20.69
C PRO A 199 10.31 15.48 21.08
N ILE A 200 9.56 16.32 21.80
CA ILE A 200 10.03 17.64 22.22
C ILE A 200 11.10 17.52 23.31
N TYR A 201 10.87 16.66 24.31
CA TYR A 201 11.82 16.45 25.40
C TYR A 201 13.11 15.76 24.94
N ARG A 202 13.01 14.89 23.93
CA ARG A 202 14.13 14.28 23.19
C ARG A 202 15.03 15.36 22.61
N GLN A 203 14.45 16.34 21.90
CA GLN A 203 15.24 17.40 21.29
C GLN A 203 15.88 18.32 22.34
N ILE A 204 15.12 18.72 23.36
CA ILE A 204 15.62 19.51 24.50
C ILE A 204 16.81 18.80 25.16
N THR A 205 16.69 17.50 25.42
CA THR A 205 17.73 16.70 26.05
C THR A 205 18.94 16.57 25.14
N MET A 206 18.74 16.35 23.84
CA MET A 206 19.84 16.31 22.87
C MET A 206 20.59 17.66 22.80
N TYR A 207 19.89 18.80 22.86
CA TYR A 207 20.56 20.10 22.95
C TYR A 207 21.41 20.21 24.21
N LYS A 208 20.89 19.81 25.37
CA LYS A 208 21.67 19.78 26.63
C LYS A 208 22.90 18.89 26.50
N VAL A 209 22.77 17.70 25.92
CA VAL A 209 23.87 16.75 25.73
C VAL A 209 24.93 17.33 24.79
N SER A 210 24.52 18.02 23.72
CA SER A 210 25.43 18.70 22.80
C SER A 210 25.99 20.03 23.32
N GLY A 211 25.61 20.50 24.51
CA GLY A 211 26.03 21.82 25.03
C GLY A 211 25.40 23.00 24.28
N LEU A 212 24.17 22.83 23.82
CA LEU A 212 23.32 23.88 23.24
C LEU A 212 22.20 24.26 24.21
N SER A 213 21.67 25.47 24.03
CA SER A 213 20.56 25.98 24.84
C SER A 213 19.25 25.26 24.49
N PRO A 214 18.51 24.71 25.49
CA PRO A 214 17.18 24.14 25.28
C PRO A 214 16.17 25.10 24.66
N TRP A 215 16.33 26.40 24.93
CA TRP A 215 15.42 27.46 24.47
C TRP A 215 15.38 27.61 22.96
N LEU A 216 16.35 27.04 22.23
CA LEU A 216 16.35 27.00 20.77
C LEU A 216 15.12 26.28 20.21
N ILE A 217 14.47 25.41 20.99
CA ILE A 217 13.22 24.76 20.57
C ILE A 217 12.07 25.76 20.34
N LEU A 218 12.09 26.93 20.99
CA LEU A 218 11.04 27.96 20.82
C LEU A 218 11.01 28.56 19.42
N LEU A 219 12.10 28.42 18.65
CA LEU A 219 12.16 28.87 17.26
C LEU A 219 11.15 28.15 16.37
N ILE A 220 10.62 26.99 16.79
CA ILE A 220 9.57 26.26 16.05
C ILE A 220 8.27 27.07 15.95
N LEU A 221 8.06 28.04 16.84
CA LEU A 221 6.90 28.92 16.84
C LEU A 221 6.97 30.01 15.76
N ILE A 222 8.15 30.24 15.18
CA ILE A 222 8.35 31.25 14.14
C ILE A 222 8.31 30.55 12.76
N PRO A 223 7.24 30.74 11.96
CA PRO A 223 7.13 30.07 10.67
C PRO A 223 8.22 30.53 9.70
N ILE A 224 8.66 29.62 8.84
CA ILE A 224 9.66 29.80 7.76
C ILE A 224 11.06 30.17 8.29
N ILE A 225 11.25 31.35 8.86
CA ILE A 225 12.55 31.83 9.36
C ILE A 225 13.05 30.93 10.50
N GLY A 226 12.17 30.55 11.43
CA GLY A 226 12.52 29.63 12.51
C GLY A 226 13.00 28.29 12.00
N ALA A 227 12.37 27.75 10.95
CA ALA A 227 12.78 26.48 10.33
C ALA A 227 14.19 26.55 9.73
N PHE A 228 14.54 27.63 9.02
CA PHE A 228 15.89 27.83 8.50
C PHE A 228 16.94 27.91 9.62
N ILE A 229 16.65 28.65 10.69
CA ILE A 229 17.57 28.77 11.83
C ILE A 229 17.74 27.43 12.55
N ILE A 230 16.65 26.67 12.72
CA ILE A 230 16.69 25.32 13.32
C ILE A 230 17.58 24.40 12.49
N ALA A 231 17.47 24.40 11.16
CA ALA A 231 18.31 23.59 10.30
C ALA A 231 19.81 23.87 10.51
N ILE A 232 20.20 25.15 10.61
CA ILE A 232 21.58 25.54 10.90
C ILE A 232 22.00 25.06 12.30
N ILE A 233 21.13 25.20 13.30
CA ILE A 233 21.38 24.73 14.67
C ILE A 233 21.60 23.22 14.71
N GLU A 234 20.83 22.44 13.96
CA GLU A 234 20.97 20.98 13.90
C GLU A 234 22.32 20.56 13.31
N ILE A 235 22.79 21.25 12.27
CA ILE A 235 24.14 21.03 11.73
C ILE A 235 25.19 21.27 12.83
N ILE A 236 25.12 22.43 13.50
CA ILE A 236 26.04 22.78 14.61
C ILE A 236 25.94 21.75 15.74
N GLN A 237 24.74 21.28 16.05
CA GLN A 237 24.47 20.28 17.08
C GLN A 237 25.23 18.97 16.80
N LYS A 238 25.32 18.52 15.54
CA LYS A 238 26.07 17.30 15.19
C LYS A 238 27.57 17.44 15.48
N PHE A 239 28.17 18.57 15.10
CA PHE A 239 29.59 18.83 15.39
C PHE A 239 29.85 19.00 16.89
N LYS A 240 28.97 19.69 17.61
CA LYS A 240 29.10 19.82 19.07
C LYS A 240 28.89 18.49 19.79
N LEU A 241 27.94 17.66 19.35
CA LEU A 241 27.74 16.31 19.87
C LEU A 241 29.01 15.47 19.70
N SER A 242 29.58 15.46 18.49
CA SER A 242 30.86 14.81 18.21
C SER A 242 31.95 15.24 19.20
N LYS A 243 32.11 16.56 19.39
CA LYS A 243 33.10 17.13 20.33
C LYS A 243 32.84 16.70 21.78
N LYS A 244 31.58 16.68 22.24
CA LYS A 244 31.18 16.22 23.58
C LYS A 244 31.42 14.74 23.81
N PHE A 245 31.52 13.94 22.76
CA PHE A 245 31.96 12.54 22.82
C PHE A 245 33.45 12.36 22.48
N GLY A 246 34.22 13.45 22.44
CA GLY A 246 35.66 13.43 22.20
C GLY A 246 36.05 13.01 20.79
N LYS A 247 35.18 13.23 19.81
CA LYS A 247 35.39 12.92 18.40
C LYS A 247 35.67 14.18 17.59
N GLY A 248 36.39 13.99 16.48
CA GLY A 248 36.82 15.07 15.59
C GLY A 248 35.74 15.55 14.62
N VAL A 249 36.12 16.50 13.76
CA VAL A 249 35.23 17.12 12.77
C VAL A 249 34.68 16.10 11.76
N LEU A 250 35.51 15.15 11.30
CA LEU A 250 35.08 14.11 10.36
C LEU A 250 33.94 13.24 10.93
N PHE A 251 33.96 12.97 12.23
CA PHE A 251 32.87 12.27 12.90
C PHE A 251 31.59 13.12 12.97
N GLY A 252 31.73 14.45 13.04
CA GLY A 252 30.62 15.39 12.92
C GLY A 252 29.96 15.35 11.53
N PHE A 253 30.75 15.27 10.46
CA PHE A 253 30.21 15.04 9.11
C PHE A 253 29.54 13.67 8.98
N GLY A 254 30.09 12.64 9.62
CA GLY A 254 29.44 11.34 9.72
C GLY A 254 28.07 11.42 10.40
N LEU A 255 27.95 12.19 11.49
CA LEU A 255 26.66 12.46 12.14
C LEU A 255 25.70 13.31 11.29
N LEU A 256 26.23 14.12 10.36
CA LEU A 256 25.43 14.97 9.47
C LEU A 256 24.82 14.17 8.31
N PHE A 257 25.63 13.37 7.62
CA PHE A 257 25.19 12.64 6.43
C PHE A 257 24.72 11.20 6.71
N LEU A 258 25.24 10.57 7.78
CA LEU A 258 24.93 9.18 8.16
C LEU A 258 24.55 9.10 9.64
N GLN A 259 23.63 9.97 10.07
CA GLN A 259 23.22 10.10 11.47
C GLN A 259 22.93 8.76 12.16
N PRO A 260 22.10 7.83 11.63
CA PRO A 260 21.75 6.61 12.35
C PRO A 260 22.98 5.75 12.67
N ILE A 261 23.93 5.66 11.75
CA ILE A 261 25.15 4.86 11.90
C ILE A 261 26.07 5.49 12.95
N PHE A 262 26.33 6.80 12.86
CA PHE A 262 27.26 7.47 13.76
C PHE A 262 26.70 7.64 15.17
N GLU A 263 25.39 7.87 15.33
CA GLU A 263 24.72 7.83 16.64
C GLU A 263 24.83 6.42 17.25
N SER A 264 24.68 5.36 16.44
CA SER A 264 24.87 3.97 16.90
C SER A 264 26.30 3.69 17.36
N ILE A 265 27.31 4.22 16.64
CA ILE A 265 28.72 4.14 17.06
C ILE A 265 28.90 4.82 18.43
N ILE A 266 28.33 6.01 18.63
CA ILE A 266 28.37 6.66 19.96
C ILE A 266 27.68 5.78 21.00
N ALA A 267 26.48 5.29 20.71
CA ALA A 267 25.65 4.53 21.65
C ALA A 267 26.35 3.23 22.10
N PHE A 268 26.79 2.39 21.17
CA PHE A 268 27.25 1.04 21.48
C PHE A 268 28.76 0.93 21.71
N SER A 269 29.57 1.92 21.31
CA SER A 269 31.02 1.84 21.53
C SER A 269 31.40 2.01 23.00
N LYS A 270 32.05 1.00 23.60
CA LYS A 270 32.57 1.06 24.97
C LYS A 270 33.70 2.09 25.15
N LYS A 271 34.44 2.38 24.07
CA LYS A 271 35.58 3.33 24.09
C LYS A 271 35.14 4.79 24.09
N ILE A 272 33.92 5.07 23.61
CA ILE A 272 33.39 6.42 23.51
C ILE A 272 32.65 6.77 24.81
N LYS A 273 33.21 7.75 25.54
CA LYS A 273 32.65 8.31 26.77
C LYS A 273 32.27 9.76 26.55
N TYR A 274 31.24 10.20 27.27
CA TYR A 274 30.84 11.59 27.32
C TYR A 274 31.91 12.41 28.08
N LYS A 275 32.34 13.54 27.51
CA LYS A 275 33.45 14.36 28.02
C LYS A 275 33.05 15.67 28.73
N GLY A 276 31.75 15.95 28.87
CA GLY A 276 31.27 17.11 29.64
C GLY A 276 31.31 18.42 28.89
#